data_AF-A0A7K0MWG8-F1
#
_entry.id   AF-A0A7K0MWG8-F1
#
_cell.length_a   1.000
_cell.length_b   1.000
_cell.length_c   1.000
_cell.angle_alpha   90.00
_cell.angle_beta   90.00
_cell.angle_gamma   90.00
#
_symmetry.space_group_name_H-M   'P 1'
#
loop_
_entity.id
_entity.type
_entity.pdbx_description
1 polymer ?
#
loop_
_entity_poly.entity_id
_entity_poly.type
_entity_poly.pdbx_seq_one_letter_code
_entity_poly.pdbx_strand_id
1 'polypeptide(L)'
;MTVLNERERPKKPLSPWKPKKTSAQKAVAFPGVKSLNGRWGYLYVAPFVIMFAVFGLAPVIYSVYISFFQWDPLGSSTFTGLRNFNLLLHDSDLWLALRNTFSIWALSTFPQMVMSIGLANILRNTRLRGKSFFRTILLVPNITSVIAITIVFSQLFGRDFGIINLLLEG
;
A
#
# COMPACT_ATOMS: atom_id res chain seq x y z
N MET A 1 -21.17 80.08 35.66
CA MET A 1 -21.60 79.68 34.30
C MET A 1 -20.72 78.53 33.87
N THR A 2 -21.33 77.36 33.77
CA THR A 2 -20.73 76.03 33.89
C THR A 2 -20.27 75.52 32.54
N VAL A 3 -19.01 75.10 32.49
CA VAL A 3 -18.35 74.44 31.37
C VAL A 3 -18.82 72.98 31.33
N LEU A 4 -19.43 72.54 30.23
CA LEU A 4 -19.62 71.13 29.86
C LEU A 4 -19.33 71.06 28.35
N ASN A 5 -18.06 70.95 27.95
CA ASN A 5 -17.23 69.74 27.93
C ASN A 5 -17.83 68.65 27.03
N GLU A 6 -17.11 68.44 25.93
CA GLU A 6 -17.16 67.42 24.90
C GLU A 6 -18.21 66.30 25.04
N ARG A 7 -18.98 66.11 23.97
CA ARG A 7 -19.79 64.91 23.73
C ARG A 7 -18.88 63.69 23.56
N GLU A 8 -18.45 63.09 24.65
CA GLU A 8 -17.80 61.77 24.63
C GLU A 8 -18.83 60.68 24.33
N ARG A 9 -18.94 60.32 23.04
CA ARG A 9 -19.64 59.09 22.64
C ARG A 9 -18.88 57.89 23.23
N PRO A 10 -19.55 56.90 23.84
CA PRO A 10 -18.87 55.70 24.32
C PRO A 10 -18.23 54.97 23.14
N LYS A 11 -16.89 54.83 23.17
CA LYS A 11 -16.13 54.04 22.18
C LYS A 11 -16.61 52.59 22.29
N LYS A 12 -17.17 52.05 21.20
CA LYS A 12 -17.53 50.62 21.09
C LYS A 12 -16.34 49.74 21.52
N PRO A 13 -16.54 48.67 22.29
CA PRO A 13 -15.45 47.80 22.70
C PRO A 13 -14.76 47.19 21.47
N LEU A 14 -13.44 47.22 21.49
CA LEU A 14 -12.59 46.59 20.48
C LEU A 14 -12.80 45.08 20.55
N SER A 15 -13.56 44.51 19.61
CA SER A 15 -13.65 43.05 19.46
C SER A 15 -12.28 42.49 19.05
N PRO A 16 -11.71 41.52 19.79
CA PRO A 16 -10.43 40.90 19.44
C PRO A 16 -10.54 39.94 18.24
N TRP A 17 -11.76 39.64 17.78
CA TRP A 17 -12.02 38.68 16.70
C TRP A 17 -12.52 39.37 15.43
N LYS A 18 -11.75 40.37 14.95
CA LYS A 18 -11.84 40.76 13.55
C LYS A 18 -10.99 39.78 12.74
N PRO A 19 -11.56 38.96 11.84
CA PRO A 19 -10.73 38.24 10.89
C PRO A 19 -9.93 39.29 10.13
N LYS A 20 -8.60 39.25 10.24
CA LYS A 20 -7.71 40.00 9.36
C LYS A 20 -8.18 39.64 7.96
N LYS A 21 -8.73 40.63 7.23
CA LYS A 21 -8.91 40.50 5.79
C LYS A 21 -7.51 40.25 5.27
N THR A 22 -7.19 38.99 5.03
CA THR A 22 -5.96 38.57 4.36
C THR A 22 -5.98 39.33 3.06
N SER A 23 -5.19 40.40 3.03
CA SER A 23 -4.83 41.15 1.85
C SER A 23 -4.61 40.12 0.76
N ALA A 24 -5.47 40.16 -0.26
CA ALA A 24 -5.49 39.23 -1.39
C ALA A 24 -4.06 38.82 -1.68
N GLN A 25 -3.71 37.63 -1.18
CA GLN A 25 -2.42 37.01 -1.39
C GLN A 25 -2.42 36.87 -2.90
N LYS A 26 -1.75 37.79 -3.60
CA LYS A 26 -1.62 37.76 -5.06
C LYS A 26 -1.24 36.33 -5.35
N ALA A 27 -2.21 35.56 -5.85
CA ALA A 27 -1.98 34.20 -6.24
C ALA A 27 -0.85 34.33 -7.24
N VAL A 28 0.33 33.81 -6.86
CA VAL A 28 1.44 33.70 -7.78
C VAL A 28 0.84 32.92 -8.94
N ALA A 29 0.54 33.62 -10.02
CA ALA A 29 -0.01 33.02 -11.21
C ALA A 29 1.12 32.17 -11.75
N PHE A 30 1.17 30.91 -11.30
CA PHE A 30 2.02 29.91 -11.92
C PHE A 30 1.71 29.99 -13.41
N PRO A 31 2.71 30.24 -14.27
CA PRO A 31 2.47 30.31 -15.70
C PRO A 31 1.83 28.98 -16.09
N GLY A 32 0.54 29.05 -16.43
CA GLY A 32 -0.26 27.87 -16.74
C GLY A 32 0.43 27.12 -17.86
N VAL A 33 0.74 25.85 -17.60
CA VAL A 33 1.34 24.96 -18.59
C VAL A 33 0.43 25.01 -19.81
N LYS A 34 0.94 25.56 -20.92
CA LYS A 34 0.25 25.63 -22.22
C LYS A 34 -0.38 24.26 -22.45
N SER A 35 -1.71 24.20 -22.58
CA SER A 35 -2.47 22.95 -22.61
C SER A 35 -1.78 21.96 -23.54
N LEU A 36 -1.13 20.94 -22.97
CA LEU A 36 -0.55 19.88 -23.77
C LEU A 36 -1.71 19.25 -24.52
N ASN A 37 -1.63 19.27 -25.86
CA ASN A 37 -2.55 18.57 -26.73
C ASN A 37 -2.68 17.12 -26.21
N GLY A 38 -3.83 16.78 -25.59
CA GLY A 38 -4.02 15.50 -24.89
C GLY A 38 -3.78 14.26 -25.76
N ARG A 39 -3.82 14.44 -27.08
CA ARG A 39 -3.45 13.45 -28.11
C ARG A 39 -2.03 12.90 -27.93
N TRP A 40 -1.06 13.73 -27.51
CA TRP A 40 0.31 13.27 -27.25
C TRP A 40 0.43 12.48 -25.95
N GLY A 41 -0.43 12.75 -24.97
CA GLY A 41 -0.50 11.98 -23.72
C GLY A 41 -0.82 10.51 -23.99
N TYR A 42 -1.73 10.22 -24.93
CA TYR A 42 -2.01 8.83 -25.35
C TYR A 42 -0.80 8.15 -26.00
N LEU A 43 0.02 8.86 -26.76
CA LEU A 43 1.22 8.30 -27.39
C LEU A 43 2.27 7.89 -26.34
N TYR A 44 2.42 8.68 -25.26
CA TYR A 44 3.34 8.35 -24.16
C TYR A 44 2.83 7.19 -23.29
N VAL A 45 1.51 7.04 -23.15
CA VAL A 45 0.89 5.94 -22.38
C VAL A 45 0.77 4.66 -23.22
N ALA A 46 0.69 4.78 -24.55
CA ALA A 46 0.55 3.66 -25.48
C ALA A 46 1.55 2.52 -25.28
N PRO A 47 2.88 2.72 -25.17
CA PRO A 47 3.81 1.60 -25.01
C PRO A 47 3.58 0.81 -23.72
N PHE A 48 3.23 1.48 -22.61
CA PHE A 48 2.86 0.81 -21.37
C PHE A 48 1.56 0.01 -21.53
N VAL A 49 0.52 0.60 -22.13
CA VAL A 49 -0.78 -0.06 -22.32
C VAL A 49 -0.66 -1.25 -23.26
N ILE A 50 0.14 -1.14 -24.33
CA ILE A 50 0.38 -2.25 -25.27
C ILE A 50 1.10 -3.40 -24.54
N MET A 51 2.17 -3.10 -23.79
CA MET A 51 2.87 -4.11 -23.00
C MET A 51 1.95 -4.76 -21.96
N PHE A 52 1.17 -3.97 -21.22
CA PHE A 52 0.20 -4.48 -20.26
C PHE A 52 -0.88 -5.34 -20.93
N ALA A 53 -1.37 -4.93 -22.11
CA ALA A 53 -2.40 -5.69 -22.82
C ALA A 53 -1.87 -7.05 -23.28
N VAL A 54 -0.64 -7.10 -23.82
CA VAL A 54 -0.04 -8.33 -24.35
C VAL A 54 0.45 -9.26 -23.23
N PHE A 55 1.15 -8.74 -22.23
CA PHE A 55 1.80 -9.57 -21.20
C PHE A 55 1.03 -9.67 -19.89
N GLY A 56 0.11 -8.73 -19.61
CA GLY A 56 -0.74 -8.76 -18.42
C GLY A 56 -2.14 -9.27 -18.74
N LEU A 57 -2.85 -8.58 -19.63
CA LEU A 57 -4.26 -8.84 -19.88
C LEU A 57 -4.50 -10.09 -20.73
N ALA A 58 -3.74 -10.29 -21.81
CA ALA A 58 -3.90 -11.45 -22.67
C ALA A 58 -3.77 -12.81 -21.93
N PRO A 59 -2.75 -13.07 -21.09
CA PRO A 59 -2.67 -14.34 -20.36
C PRO A 59 -3.77 -14.50 -19.30
N VAL A 60 -4.26 -13.40 -18.73
CA VAL A 60 -5.41 -13.44 -17.80
C VAL A 60 -6.68 -13.85 -18.55
N ILE A 61 -6.97 -13.22 -19.69
CA ILE A 61 -8.12 -13.57 -20.53
C ILE A 61 -8.00 -15.02 -20.99
N TYR A 62 -6.80 -15.46 -21.40
CA TYR A 62 -6.55 -16.83 -21.81
C TYR A 62 -6.75 -17.84 -20.68
N SER A 63 -6.27 -17.54 -19.46
CA SER A 63 -6.50 -18.36 -18.27
C SER A 63 -7.98 -18.49 -17.95
N VAL A 64 -8.73 -17.38 -18.05
CA VAL A 64 -10.19 -17.40 -17.87
C VAL A 64 -10.86 -18.21 -18.97
N TYR A 65 -10.48 -18.05 -20.23
CA TYR A 65 -11.01 -18.83 -21.34
C TYR A 65 -10.81 -20.33 -21.12
N ILE A 66 -9.60 -20.75 -20.77
CA ILE A 66 -9.26 -22.16 -20.49
C ILE A 66 -9.99 -22.72 -19.28
N SER A 67 -10.29 -21.91 -18.26
CA SER A 67 -11.00 -22.40 -17.06
C SER A 67 -12.40 -23.00 -17.35
N PHE A 68 -13.02 -22.62 -18.48
CA PHE A 68 -14.28 -23.20 -18.97
C PHE A 68 -14.11 -24.53 -19.71
N PHE A 69 -12.89 -24.93 -20.02
CA PHE A 69 -12.57 -26.20 -20.66
C PHE A 69 -11.96 -27.15 -19.62
N GLN A 70 -12.35 -28.41 -19.69
CA GLN A 70 -11.57 -29.46 -19.06
C GLN A 70 -10.34 -29.69 -19.95
N TRP A 71 -9.27 -28.98 -19.61
CA TRP A 71 -8.01 -29.06 -20.34
C TRP A 71 -7.16 -30.21 -19.79
N ASP A 72 -6.90 -31.19 -20.64
CA ASP A 72 -5.95 -32.26 -20.38
C ASP A 72 -4.72 -32.05 -21.28
N PRO A 73 -3.49 -31.94 -20.73
CA PRO A 73 -2.27 -31.76 -21.52
C PRO A 73 -1.99 -32.90 -22.52
N LEU A 74 -2.53 -34.09 -22.28
CA LEU A 74 -2.30 -35.30 -23.08
C LEU A 74 -3.54 -35.77 -23.85
N GLY A 75 -4.68 -35.09 -23.72
CA GLY A 75 -5.99 -35.56 -24.21
C GLY A 75 -6.79 -34.51 -25.00
N SER A 76 -8.05 -34.84 -25.31
CA SER A 76 -8.97 -33.90 -25.95
C SER A 76 -9.52 -32.90 -24.94
N SER A 77 -9.36 -31.60 -25.21
CA SER A 77 -9.99 -30.55 -24.41
C SER A 77 -11.50 -30.55 -24.65
N THR A 78 -12.29 -30.78 -23.60
CA THR A 78 -13.77 -30.72 -23.71
C THR A 78 -14.27 -29.41 -23.11
N PHE A 79 -15.23 -28.77 -23.78
CA PHE A 79 -15.87 -27.58 -23.23
C PHE A 79 -16.87 -28.01 -22.16
N THR A 80 -16.59 -27.65 -20.90
CA THR A 80 -17.38 -28.08 -19.74
C THR A 80 -18.18 -26.93 -19.11
N GLY A 81 -18.02 -25.71 -19.63
CA GLY A 81 -18.72 -24.52 -19.17
C GLY A 81 -18.47 -24.25 -17.70
N LEU A 82 -19.54 -24.13 -16.91
CA LEU A 82 -19.48 -23.80 -15.48
C LEU A 82 -19.30 -25.00 -14.55
N ARG A 83 -19.23 -26.23 -15.08
CA ARG A 83 -19.14 -27.45 -14.26
C ARG A 83 -17.87 -27.49 -13.41
N ASN A 84 -16.74 -27.02 -13.94
CA ASN A 84 -15.46 -26.97 -13.22
C ASN A 84 -15.55 -26.11 -11.95
N PHE A 85 -16.22 -24.95 -12.03
CA PHE A 85 -16.42 -24.07 -10.88
C PHE A 85 -17.32 -24.69 -9.82
N ASN A 86 -18.39 -25.40 -10.22
CA ASN A 86 -19.28 -26.06 -9.26
C ASN A 86 -18.56 -27.19 -8.50
N LEU A 87 -17.73 -27.98 -9.19
CA LEU A 87 -16.90 -29.00 -8.57
C LEU A 87 -15.91 -28.38 -7.56
N LEU A 88 -15.23 -27.30 -7.97
CA LEU A 88 -14.28 -26.58 -7.10
C LEU A 88 -14.94 -25.99 -5.85
N LEU A 89 -16.17 -25.47 -5.94
CA LEU A 89 -16.88 -24.91 -4.79
C LEU A 89 -17.29 -25.95 -3.74
N HIS A 90 -17.46 -27.21 -4.14
CA HIS A 90 -17.77 -28.32 -3.24
C HIS A 90 -16.52 -29.06 -2.74
N ASP A 91 -15.34 -28.66 -3.20
CA ASP A 91 -14.08 -29.28 -2.83
C ASP A 91 -13.59 -28.75 -1.46
N SER A 92 -13.40 -29.66 -0.50
CA SER A 92 -12.88 -29.33 0.83
C SER A 92 -11.46 -28.77 0.78
N ASP A 93 -10.65 -29.20 -0.18
CA ASP A 93 -9.25 -28.79 -0.29
C ASP A 93 -9.15 -27.32 -0.73
N LEU A 94 -10.07 -26.86 -1.58
CA LEU A 94 -10.17 -25.45 -1.95
C LEU A 94 -10.47 -24.58 -0.73
N TRP A 95 -11.46 -24.96 0.09
CA TRP A 95 -11.80 -24.20 1.30
C TRP A 95 -10.69 -24.22 2.34
N LEU A 96 -10.00 -25.35 2.48
CA LEU A 96 -8.84 -25.48 3.36
C LEU A 96 -7.68 -24.59 2.90
N ALA A 97 -7.36 -24.60 1.59
CA ALA A 97 -6.32 -23.77 1.01
C ALA A 97 -6.64 -22.26 1.12
N LEU A 98 -7.89 -21.87 0.86
CA LEU A 98 -8.36 -20.49 1.05
C LEU A 98 -8.23 -20.05 2.50
N ARG A 99 -8.68 -20.88 3.45
CA ARG A 99 -8.55 -20.59 4.89
C ARG A 99 -7.09 -20.46 5.30
N ASN A 100 -6.21 -21.35 4.85
CA ASN A 100 -4.79 -21.30 5.17
C ASN A 100 -4.14 -20.03 4.62
N THR A 101 -4.39 -19.72 3.35
CA THR A 101 -3.86 -18.51 2.70
C THR A 101 -4.34 -17.25 3.39
N PHE A 102 -5.64 -17.16 3.68
CA PHE A 102 -6.21 -16.00 4.36
C PHE A 102 -5.72 -15.89 5.81
N SER A 103 -5.58 -17.02 6.51
CA SER A 103 -5.06 -17.04 7.88
C SER A 103 -3.60 -16.58 7.93
N ILE A 104 -2.74 -17.11 7.06
CA ILE A 104 -1.33 -16.69 6.95
C ILE A 104 -1.22 -15.21 6.57
N TRP A 105 -2.00 -14.77 5.58
CA TRP A 105 -2.03 -13.38 5.15
C TRP A 105 -2.47 -12.44 6.27
N ALA A 106 -3.56 -12.76 6.97
CA ALA A 106 -4.08 -11.95 8.07
C ALA A 106 -3.08 -11.93 9.25
N LEU A 107 -2.61 -13.10 9.68
CA LEU A 107 -1.65 -13.23 10.78
C LEU A 107 -0.31 -12.55 10.47
N SER A 108 0.08 -12.41 9.21
CA SER A 108 1.29 -11.67 8.83
C SER A 108 1.02 -10.17 8.71
N THR A 109 -0.07 -9.79 8.03
CA THR A 109 -0.38 -8.40 7.68
C THR A 109 -0.77 -7.56 8.89
N PHE A 110 -1.64 -8.07 9.77
CA PHE A 110 -2.12 -7.29 10.91
C PHE A 110 -0.99 -6.93 11.90
N PRO A 111 -0.16 -7.89 12.38
CA PRO A 111 0.98 -7.56 13.23
C PRO A 111 1.99 -6.66 12.53
N GLN A 112 2.26 -6.89 11.24
CA GLN A 112 3.15 -6.03 10.46
C GLN A 112 2.63 -4.59 10.41
N MET A 113 1.34 -4.38 10.21
CA MET A 113 0.73 -3.05 10.16
C MET A 113 0.77 -2.36 11.51
N VAL A 114 0.46 -3.07 12.60
CA VAL A 114 0.56 -2.55 13.98
C VAL A 114 2.01 -2.16 14.31
N MET A 115 2.97 -3.04 14.00
CA MET A 115 4.40 -2.76 14.20
C MET A 115 4.87 -1.58 13.34
N SER A 116 4.44 -1.51 12.07
CA SER A 116 4.81 -0.42 11.15
C SER A 116 4.33 0.94 11.68
N ILE A 117 3.07 1.03 12.11
CA ILE A 117 2.51 2.26 12.69
C ILE A 117 3.20 2.60 14.01
N GLY A 118 3.44 1.61 14.87
CA GLY A 118 4.16 1.78 16.13
C GLY A 118 5.58 2.34 15.92
N LEU A 119 6.36 1.71 15.03
CA LEU A 119 7.70 2.15 14.65
C LEU A 119 7.67 3.55 14.02
N ALA A 120 6.71 3.83 13.13
CA ALA A 120 6.57 5.15 12.51
C ALA A 120 6.30 6.25 13.54
N ASN A 121 5.44 5.99 14.54
CA ASN A 121 5.17 6.95 15.61
C ASN A 121 6.39 7.19 16.49
N ILE A 122 7.15 6.13 16.83
CA ILE A 122 8.40 6.24 17.56
C ILE A 122 9.39 7.10 16.76
N LEU A 123 9.64 6.78 15.49
CA LEU A 123 10.60 7.49 14.64
C LEU A 123 10.23 8.95 14.34
N ARG A 124 8.93 9.28 14.39
CA ARG A 124 8.44 10.65 14.26
C ARG A 124 8.94 11.54 15.40
N ASN A 125 9.10 11.02 16.61
CA ASN A 125 9.50 11.82 17.78
C ASN A 125 10.86 12.52 17.57
N THR A 126 10.90 13.84 17.71
CA THR A 126 12.06 14.71 17.41
C THR A 126 13.25 14.46 18.35
N ARG A 127 13.03 13.81 19.51
CA ARG A 127 14.09 13.50 20.49
C ARG A 127 14.93 12.25 20.19
N LEU A 128 14.59 11.46 19.18
CA LEU A 128 15.39 10.28 18.80
C LEU A 128 16.70 10.70 18.12
N ARG A 129 17.81 10.52 18.82
CA ARG A 129 19.16 10.62 18.25
C ARG A 129 19.42 9.33 17.47
N GLY A 130 19.72 9.43 16.17
CA GLY A 130 20.00 8.26 15.31
C GLY A 130 18.87 7.79 14.39
N LYS A 131 17.87 8.64 14.06
CA LYS A 131 16.76 8.28 13.14
C LYS A 131 17.21 7.62 11.82
N SER A 132 18.34 8.06 11.27
CA SER A 132 18.88 7.50 10.03
C SER A 132 19.32 6.05 10.18
N PHE A 133 19.95 5.69 11.31
CA PHE A 133 20.42 4.33 11.58
C PHE A 133 19.24 3.34 11.69
N PHE A 134 18.22 3.70 12.48
CA PHE A 134 17.00 2.90 12.60
C PHE A 134 16.27 2.76 11.26
N ARG A 135 16.18 3.83 10.46
CA ARG A 135 15.56 3.77 9.13
C ARG A 135 16.32 2.83 8.19
N THR A 136 17.65 2.85 8.22
CA THR A 136 18.47 1.96 7.40
C THR A 136 18.24 0.49 7.77
N ILE A 137 18.34 0.12 9.05
CA ILE A 137 18.15 -1.28 9.49
C ILE A 137 16.75 -1.81 9.14
N LEU A 138 15.70 -1.00 9.32
CA LEU A 138 14.34 -1.38 8.98
C LEU A 138 14.13 -1.59 7.46
N LEU A 139 14.95 -0.93 6.62
CA LEU A 139 14.88 -1.04 5.16
C LEU A 139 15.77 -2.16 4.59
N VAL A 140 16.83 -2.57 5.31
CA VAL A 140 17.72 -3.67 4.90
C VAL A 140 16.94 -4.90 4.44
N PRO A 141 15.98 -5.46 5.21
CA PRO A 141 15.30 -6.69 4.80
C PRO A 141 14.42 -6.53 3.55
N ASN A 142 13.97 -5.32 3.22
CA ASN A 142 13.18 -5.07 2.00
C ASN A 142 14.07 -5.09 0.74
N ILE A 143 15.34 -4.73 0.89
CA ILE A 143 16.32 -4.72 -0.20
C ILE A 143 16.99 -6.10 -0.34
N THR A 144 17.00 -6.90 0.73
CA THR A 144 17.51 -8.28 0.72
C THR A 144 16.59 -9.21 -0.08
N SER A 145 17.20 -10.13 -0.86
CA SER A 145 16.45 -11.16 -1.59
C SER A 145 15.70 -12.08 -0.62
N VAL A 146 14.44 -12.40 -0.96
CA VAL A 146 13.60 -13.36 -0.24
C VAL A 146 14.33 -14.69 -0.05
N ILE A 147 15.08 -15.15 -1.07
CA ILE A 147 15.83 -16.41 -1.03
C ILE A 147 16.87 -16.40 0.10
N ALA A 148 17.60 -15.30 0.27
CA ALA A 148 18.61 -15.19 1.32
C ALA A 148 17.96 -15.23 2.71
N ILE A 149 16.82 -14.55 2.87
CA ILE A 149 16.03 -14.59 4.11
C ILE A 149 15.59 -16.02 4.41
N THR A 150 15.09 -16.75 3.41
CA THR A 150 14.70 -18.16 3.56
C THR A 150 15.86 -19.04 4.01
N ILE A 151 17.06 -18.88 3.44
CA ILE A 151 18.25 -19.64 3.84
C ILE A 151 18.60 -19.35 5.30
N VAL A 152 18.65 -18.08 5.70
CA VAL A 152 18.96 -17.69 7.09
C VAL A 152 17.94 -18.27 8.06
N PHE A 153 16.64 -18.17 7.76
CA PHE A 153 15.59 -18.76 8.58
C PHE A 153 15.70 -20.29 8.64
N SER A 154 15.99 -20.95 7.52
CA SER A 154 16.19 -22.40 7.48
C SER A 154 17.38 -22.86 8.31
N GLN A 155 18.43 -22.04 8.43
CA GLN A 155 19.58 -22.33 9.29
C GLN A 155 19.24 -22.09 10.77
N LEU A 156 18.48 -21.05 11.09
CA LEU A 156 18.07 -20.74 12.47
C LEU A 156 17.08 -21.75 13.05
N PHE A 157 16.08 -22.13 12.26
CA PHE A 157 15.01 -23.07 12.64
C PHE A 157 15.22 -24.48 12.06
N GLY A 158 16.43 -24.79 11.61
CA GLY A 158 16.77 -26.10 11.06
C GLY A 158 16.58 -27.21 12.10
N ARG A 159 16.08 -28.37 11.65
CA ARG A 159 15.69 -29.47 12.56
C ARG A 159 16.87 -30.10 13.29
N ASP A 160 18.02 -30.23 12.63
CA ASP A 160 19.18 -30.96 13.17
C ASP A 160 20.32 -30.05 13.69
N PHE A 161 20.42 -28.81 13.19
CA PHE A 161 21.48 -27.85 13.56
C PHE A 161 20.95 -26.43 13.83
N GLY A 162 19.63 -26.30 14.04
CA GLY A 162 19.01 -25.02 14.34
C GLY A 162 19.55 -24.47 15.65
N ILE A 163 20.18 -23.30 15.59
CA ILE A 163 20.68 -22.58 16.78
C ILE A 163 19.55 -22.41 17.81
N ILE A 164 18.31 -22.25 17.34
CA ILE A 164 17.12 -22.12 18.18
C ILE A 164 16.73 -23.45 18.83
N ASN A 165 16.87 -24.59 18.12
CA ASN A 165 16.54 -25.90 18.69
C ASN A 165 17.58 -26.32 19.75
N LEU A 166 18.86 -26.04 19.51
CA LEU A 166 19.94 -26.25 20.48
C LEU A 166 19.77 -25.42 21.77
N LEU A 167 19.12 -24.25 21.68
CA LEU A 167 18.77 -23.40 22.82
C LEU A 167 17.48 -23.84 23.55
N LEU A 168 16.65 -24.68 22.93
CA LEU A 168 15.40 -25.20 23.52
C LEU A 168 15.54 -26.62 24.09
N GLU A 169 16.49 -27.41 23.57
CA GLU A 169 16.82 -28.77 24.04
C GLU A 169 17.98 -28.81 25.06
N GLY A 170 18.63 -27.67 25.34
CA GLY A 170 19.59 -27.49 26.44
C GLY A 170 18.96 -26.94 27.71
#